data_AF-A0A926UHV3-F1
#
_entry.id   AF-A0A926UHV3-F1
#
_cell.length_a   1.000
_cell.length_b   1.000
_cell.length_c   1.000
_cell.angle_alpha   90.00
_cell.angle_beta   90.00
_cell.angle_gamma   90.00
#
_symmetry.space_group_name_H-M   'P 1'
#
loop_
_entity.id
_entity.type
_entity.pdbx_description
1 polymer ?
#
loop_
_entity_poly.entity_id
_entity_poly.type
_entity_poly.pdbx_seq_one_letter_code
_entity_poly.pdbx_strand_id
1 'polypeptide(L)'
;MLLSREAIITPIVALTCMVSVSLLQVPKLQKLLVSQESSSIEELKKDEQKESLRLELLETLPSFTYKNLISDWVYIDFLQYFGDDQVRDKIGYSISPEYFDIILTRDPRFLEAYLGLSVSTSLYAGMPEKTISIMENNLKSLSPRLPPRSYYIWRYKGTDELLFMGNAQKASQSFSQAANWASTYNDEESKNVVSISRQTAAFLSKNPASKAARVATWTMVLQNKLDEKTQKRAIKEIEALGGQLIKRPDGSYGVTLPEQD
;
A
#
# COMPACT_ATOMS: atom_id res chain seq x y z
N MET A 1 29.76 17.15 -51.72
CA MET A 1 28.90 16.23 -50.97
C MET A 1 27.82 17.04 -50.28
N LEU A 2 26.59 17.02 -50.81
CA LEU A 2 25.45 17.61 -50.12
C LEU A 2 25.11 16.69 -48.94
N LEU A 3 25.26 17.19 -47.71
CA LEU A 3 24.72 16.53 -46.52
C LEU A 3 23.25 16.20 -46.79
N SER A 4 22.88 14.94 -46.65
CA SER A 4 21.49 14.52 -46.87
C SER A 4 20.58 15.31 -45.93
N ARG A 5 19.38 15.68 -46.39
CA ARG A 5 18.41 16.41 -45.56
C ARG A 5 18.18 15.73 -44.22
N GLU A 6 18.25 14.40 -44.17
CA GLU A 6 18.13 13.60 -42.94
C GLU A 6 19.25 13.86 -41.92
N ALA A 7 20.47 14.14 -42.37
CA ALA A 7 21.62 14.44 -41.49
C ALA A 7 21.49 15.80 -40.78
N ILE A 8 20.63 16.70 -41.28
CA ILE A 8 20.35 18.02 -40.69
C ILE A 8 19.02 18.02 -39.93
N ILE A 9 17.98 17.38 -40.48
CA ILE A 9 16.64 17.38 -39.89
C ILE A 9 16.59 16.57 -38.58
N THR A 10 17.24 15.40 -38.54
CA THR A 10 17.23 14.52 -37.36
C THR A 10 17.79 15.19 -36.09
N PRO A 11 18.98 15.82 -36.12
CA PRO A 11 19.48 16.52 -34.93
C PRO A 11 18.63 17.73 -34.56
N ILE A 12 18.05 18.45 -35.53
CA ILE A 12 17.15 19.58 -35.24
C ILE A 12 15.88 19.11 -34.53
N VAL A 13 15.26 18.02 -34.98
CA VAL A 13 14.07 17.45 -34.33
C VAL A 13 14.41 16.97 -32.92
N ALA A 14 15.53 16.25 -32.75
CA ALA A 14 15.98 15.80 -31.44
C ALA A 14 16.23 16.99 -30.49
N LEU A 15 16.90 18.05 -30.96
CA LEU A 15 17.15 19.26 -30.17
C LEU A 15 15.83 19.95 -29.78
N THR A 16 14.90 20.03 -30.72
CA THR A 16 13.58 20.65 -30.49
C THR A 16 12.77 19.86 -29.47
N CYS A 17 12.78 18.52 -29.54
CA CYS A 17 12.16 17.66 -28.54
C CYS A 17 12.80 17.84 -27.15
N MET A 18 14.14 17.85 -27.06
CA MET A 18 14.84 18.07 -25.78
C MET A 18 14.53 19.43 -25.17
N VAL A 19 14.54 20.50 -25.99
CA VAL A 19 14.19 21.86 -25.53
C VAL A 19 12.72 21.91 -25.08
N SER A 20 11.80 21.32 -25.84
CA SER A 20 10.38 21.31 -25.51
C SER A 20 10.12 20.56 -24.20
N VAL A 21 10.72 19.38 -24.02
CA VAL A 21 10.64 18.62 -22.76
C VAL A 21 11.25 19.43 -21.61
N SER A 22 12.42 20.04 -21.81
CA SER A 22 13.06 20.86 -20.77
C SER A 22 12.19 22.04 -20.36
N LEU A 23 11.63 22.78 -21.31
CA LEU A 23 10.74 23.91 -21.04
C LEU A 23 9.45 23.51 -20.31
N LEU A 24 8.92 22.32 -20.59
CA LEU A 24 7.74 21.78 -19.89
C LEU A 24 8.08 21.25 -18.49
N GLN A 25 9.29 20.71 -18.29
CA GLN A 25 9.70 20.09 -17.03
C GLN A 25 10.30 21.09 -16.03
N VAL A 26 10.95 22.17 -16.47
CA VAL A 26 11.58 23.16 -15.57
C VAL A 26 10.57 23.82 -14.61
N PRO A 27 9.36 24.26 -15.04
CA PRO A 27 8.37 24.81 -14.12
C PRO A 27 7.85 23.77 -13.11
N LYS A 28 7.71 22.50 -13.53
CA LYS A 28 7.36 21.40 -12.62
C LYS A 28 8.46 21.18 -11.58
N LEU A 29 9.71 21.17 -12.02
CA LEU A 29 10.87 21.03 -11.14
C LEU A 29 10.97 22.18 -10.14
N GLN A 30 10.81 23.43 -10.61
CA GLN A 30 10.79 24.60 -9.73
C GLN A 30 9.62 24.54 -8.74
N LYS A 31 8.44 24.10 -9.16
CA LYS A 31 7.31 23.89 -8.25
C LYS A 31 7.63 22.83 -7.21
N LEU A 32 8.25 21.70 -7.59
CA LEU A 32 8.65 20.65 -6.64
C LEU A 32 9.67 21.19 -5.63
N LEU A 33 10.69 21.92 -6.10
CA LEU A 33 11.76 22.46 -5.25
C LEU A 33 11.28 23.55 -4.28
N VAL A 34 10.31 24.39 -4.68
CA VAL A 34 9.84 25.53 -3.85
C VAL A 34 8.63 25.15 -2.99
N SER A 35 7.77 24.22 -3.42
CA SER A 35 6.50 23.98 -2.73
C SER A 35 6.59 23.02 -1.53
N GLN A 36 7.48 22.02 -1.51
CA GLN A 36 7.39 20.96 -0.49
C GLN A 36 7.69 21.44 0.95
N GLU A 37 8.67 22.32 1.15
CA GLU A 37 9.00 22.82 2.50
C GLU A 37 7.99 23.85 3.02
N SER A 38 7.56 24.80 2.17
CA SER A 38 6.75 25.96 2.59
C SER A 38 5.24 25.83 2.35
N SER A 39 4.74 24.75 1.74
CA SER A 39 3.30 24.59 1.52
C SER A 39 2.54 24.45 2.83
N SER A 40 1.41 25.14 2.91
CA SER A 40 0.46 25.02 4.00
C SER A 40 -0.26 23.66 3.98
N ILE A 41 -0.75 23.21 5.14
CA ILE A 41 -1.51 21.96 5.25
C ILE A 41 -2.74 21.98 4.31
N GLU A 42 -3.39 23.13 4.18
CA GLU A 42 -4.57 23.30 3.32
C GLU A 42 -4.23 23.11 1.83
N GLU A 43 -3.09 23.64 1.38
CA GLU A 43 -2.62 23.45 0.00
C GLU A 43 -2.25 21.99 -0.27
N LEU A 44 -1.57 21.33 0.68
CA LEU A 44 -1.21 19.92 0.57
C LEU A 44 -2.46 19.02 0.52
N LYS A 45 -3.46 19.27 1.36
CA LYS A 45 -4.75 18.56 1.31
C LYS A 45 -5.48 18.80 -0.02
N LYS A 46 -5.43 20.02 -0.55
CA LYS A 46 -6.03 20.34 -1.86
C LYS A 46 -5.33 19.61 -2.99
N ASP A 47 -4.00 19.49 -2.95
CA ASP A 47 -3.24 18.73 -3.93
C ASP A 47 -3.50 17.22 -3.79
N GLU A 48 -3.65 16.69 -2.57
CA GLU A 48 -4.07 15.30 -2.32
C GLU A 48 -5.48 15.02 -2.88
N GLN A 49 -6.42 15.95 -2.72
CA GLN A 49 -7.76 15.83 -3.32
C GLN A 49 -7.72 15.81 -4.85
N LYS A 50 -6.86 16.61 -5.48
CA LYS A 50 -6.68 16.57 -6.94
C LYS A 50 -6.11 15.23 -7.39
N GLU A 51 -5.15 14.69 -6.65
CA GLU A 51 -4.59 13.38 -6.94
C GLU A 51 -5.63 12.27 -6.76
N SER A 52 -6.40 12.30 -5.67
CA SER A 52 -7.52 11.37 -5.47
C SER A 52 -8.53 11.40 -6.62
N LEU A 53 -8.91 12.60 -7.11
CA LEU A 53 -9.78 12.73 -8.28
C LEU A 53 -9.14 12.19 -9.56
N ARG A 54 -7.84 12.43 -9.76
CA ARG A 54 -7.09 11.87 -10.90
C ARG A 54 -7.08 10.35 -10.83
N LEU A 55 -6.88 9.77 -9.66
CA LEU A 55 -6.90 8.33 -9.43
C LEU A 55 -8.29 7.75 -9.75
N GLU A 56 -9.36 8.36 -9.25
CA GLU A 56 -10.74 7.95 -9.56
C GLU A 56 -11.04 7.98 -11.08
N LEU A 57 -10.55 9.00 -11.78
CA LEU A 57 -10.63 9.03 -13.25
C LEU A 57 -9.84 7.89 -13.88
N LEU A 58 -8.59 7.67 -13.45
CA LEU A 58 -7.77 6.57 -13.95
C LEU A 58 -8.42 5.22 -13.71
N GLU A 59 -9.15 5.05 -12.60
CA GLU A 59 -9.88 3.84 -12.24
C GLU A 59 -10.99 3.49 -13.24
N THR A 60 -11.70 4.50 -13.75
CA THR A 60 -12.85 4.32 -14.64
C THR A 60 -12.50 4.36 -16.12
N LEU A 61 -11.33 4.92 -16.48
CA LEU A 61 -10.92 5.07 -17.88
C LEU A 61 -10.68 3.71 -18.58
N PRO A 62 -11.13 3.55 -19.83
CA PRO A 62 -10.83 2.37 -20.62
C PRO A 62 -9.32 2.27 -20.88
N SER A 63 -8.78 1.09 -20.59
CA SER A 63 -7.34 0.80 -20.75
C SER A 63 -6.91 0.47 -22.18
N PHE A 64 -7.86 0.20 -23.08
CA PHE A 64 -7.60 -0.24 -24.46
C PHE A 64 -6.53 -1.34 -24.56
N THR A 65 -6.61 -2.35 -23.68
CA THR A 65 -5.67 -3.49 -23.55
C THR A 65 -4.37 -3.19 -22.78
N TYR A 66 -4.08 -1.93 -22.43
CA TYR A 66 -2.88 -1.52 -21.71
C TYR A 66 -3.07 -1.42 -20.18
N LYS A 67 -3.74 -2.40 -19.57
CA LYS A 67 -4.05 -2.38 -18.12
C LYS A 67 -2.78 -2.35 -17.27
N ASN A 68 -1.82 -3.23 -17.58
CA ASN A 68 -0.55 -3.34 -16.87
C ASN A 68 0.29 -2.05 -16.99
N LEU A 69 0.32 -1.41 -18.16
CA LEU A 69 1.04 -0.14 -18.32
C LEU A 69 0.48 0.97 -17.41
N ILE A 70 -0.84 1.04 -17.26
CA ILE A 70 -1.48 1.99 -16.34
C ILE A 70 -1.14 1.62 -14.89
N SER A 71 -1.18 0.33 -14.55
CA SER A 71 -0.78 -0.16 -13.24
C SER A 71 0.66 0.23 -12.89
N ASP A 72 1.61 -0.02 -13.80
CA ASP A 72 3.02 0.30 -13.61
C ASP A 72 3.23 1.81 -13.43
N TRP A 73 2.53 2.62 -14.22
CA TRP A 73 2.59 4.08 -14.10
C TRP A 73 2.07 4.56 -12.74
N VAL A 74 0.92 4.06 -12.33
CA VAL A 74 0.32 4.41 -11.03
C VAL A 74 1.18 3.90 -9.87
N TYR A 75 1.88 2.77 -10.04
CA TYR A 75 2.83 2.28 -9.03
C TYR A 75 4.04 3.20 -8.88
N ILE A 76 4.55 3.78 -9.97
CA ILE A 76 5.61 4.80 -9.89
C ILE A 76 5.11 6.04 -9.12
N ASP A 77 3.89 6.49 -9.39
CA ASP A 77 3.29 7.61 -8.67
C ASP A 77 3.08 7.27 -7.18
N PHE A 78 2.66 6.04 -6.87
CA PHE A 78 2.56 5.55 -5.50
C PHE A 78 3.92 5.60 -4.77
N LEU A 79 5.01 5.19 -5.42
CA LEU A 79 6.34 5.24 -4.81
C LEU A 79 6.75 6.68 -4.48
N GLN A 80 6.41 7.65 -5.32
CA GLN A 80 6.65 9.06 -5.05
C GLN A 80 5.76 9.57 -3.90
N TYR A 81 4.46 9.24 -3.95
CA TYR A 81 3.50 9.59 -2.91
C TYR A 81 3.93 9.06 -1.53
N PHE A 82 4.29 7.78 -1.49
CA PHE A 82 4.65 7.09 -0.25
C PHE A 82 6.00 7.53 0.30
N GLY A 83 6.96 7.86 -0.58
CA GLY A 83 8.30 8.30 -0.21
C GLY A 83 8.43 9.81 0.09
N ASP A 84 7.38 10.60 -0.07
CA ASP A 84 7.40 12.05 0.22
C ASP A 84 7.20 12.32 1.72
N ASP A 85 8.17 11.93 2.54
CA ASP A 85 8.10 12.04 4.01
C ASP A 85 7.75 13.46 4.48
N GLN A 86 8.21 14.51 3.77
CA GLN A 86 7.91 15.90 4.15
C GLN A 86 6.42 16.23 4.06
N VAL A 87 5.74 15.73 3.03
CA VAL A 87 4.30 15.91 2.87
C VAL A 87 3.54 14.93 3.76
N ARG A 88 3.97 13.66 3.82
CA ARG A 88 3.32 12.62 4.64
C ARG A 88 3.37 12.93 6.14
N ASP A 89 4.42 13.61 6.60
CA ASP A 89 4.52 14.15 7.97
C ASP A 89 3.40 15.13 8.32
N LYS A 90 2.85 15.83 7.32
CA LYS A 90 1.82 16.87 7.52
C LYS A 90 0.40 16.34 7.30
N ILE A 91 0.20 15.44 6.34
CA ILE A 91 -1.14 15.01 5.90
C ILE A 91 -1.36 13.49 5.87
N GLY A 92 -0.41 12.69 6.34
CA GLY A 92 -0.55 11.24 6.45
C GLY A 92 -0.66 10.53 5.11
N TYR A 93 -1.20 9.31 5.09
CA TYR A 93 -1.23 8.42 3.92
C TYR A 93 -2.65 8.11 3.45
N SER A 94 -3.54 9.10 3.53
CA SER A 94 -4.99 8.87 3.46
C SER A 94 -5.46 8.24 2.15
N ILE A 95 -4.73 8.45 1.04
CA ILE A 95 -5.08 7.97 -0.31
C ILE A 95 -4.28 6.73 -0.76
N SER A 96 -3.53 6.08 0.13
CA SER A 96 -2.89 4.79 -0.17
C SER A 96 -3.84 3.69 -0.68
N PRO A 97 -5.08 3.53 -0.15
CA PRO A 97 -6.03 2.53 -0.66
C PRO A 97 -6.36 2.71 -2.15
N GLU A 98 -6.42 3.94 -2.65
CA GLU A 98 -6.78 4.29 -4.02
C GLU A 98 -5.68 3.83 -4.99
N TYR A 99 -4.42 4.07 -4.64
CA TYR A 99 -3.28 3.50 -5.37
C TYR A 99 -3.36 1.97 -5.37
N PHE A 100 -3.61 1.36 -4.22
CA PHE A 100 -3.68 -0.09 -4.08
C PHE A 100 -4.73 -0.72 -4.99
N ASP A 101 -5.93 -0.15 -5.00
CA ASP A 101 -7.04 -0.66 -5.80
C ASP A 101 -6.76 -0.53 -7.30
N ILE A 102 -6.32 0.66 -7.76
CA ILE A 102 -6.10 0.93 -9.17
C ILE A 102 -5.02 0.03 -9.76
N ILE A 103 -3.91 -0.16 -9.03
CA ILE A 103 -2.77 -0.97 -9.45
C ILE A 103 -3.23 -2.42 -9.59
N LEU A 104 -3.80 -3.00 -8.52
CA LEU A 104 -4.11 -4.43 -8.53
C LEU A 104 -5.35 -4.79 -9.35
N THR A 105 -6.37 -3.94 -9.39
CA THR A 105 -7.54 -4.19 -10.25
C THR A 105 -7.15 -4.21 -11.73
N ARG A 106 -6.07 -3.53 -12.12
CA ARG A 106 -5.52 -3.53 -13.48
C ARG A 106 -4.54 -4.66 -13.72
N ASP A 107 -3.63 -4.88 -12.78
CA ASP A 107 -2.68 -5.98 -12.83
C ASP A 107 -2.67 -6.76 -11.51
N PRO A 108 -3.59 -7.73 -11.34
CA PRO A 108 -3.64 -8.54 -10.14
C PRO A 108 -2.40 -9.42 -10.00
N ARG A 109 -1.60 -9.58 -11.06
CA ARG A 109 -0.39 -10.43 -11.09
C ARG A 109 0.87 -9.68 -10.68
N PHE A 110 0.79 -8.39 -10.37
CA PHE A 110 1.91 -7.58 -9.93
C PHE A 110 2.30 -7.87 -8.47
N LEU A 111 2.91 -9.03 -8.24
CA LEU A 111 3.17 -9.57 -6.90
C LEU A 111 4.04 -8.67 -6.02
N GLU A 112 5.03 -8.03 -6.61
CA GLU A 112 6.00 -7.17 -5.93
C GLU A 112 5.32 -5.97 -5.26
N ALA A 113 4.20 -5.51 -5.83
CA ALA A 113 3.45 -4.37 -5.31
C ALA A 113 2.58 -4.72 -4.09
N TYR A 114 2.12 -5.98 -3.95
CA TYR A 114 1.14 -6.35 -2.91
C TYR A 114 1.60 -6.03 -1.50
N LEU A 115 2.85 -6.37 -1.15
CA LEU A 115 3.34 -6.17 0.21
C LEU A 115 3.45 -4.68 0.55
N GLY A 116 4.07 -3.89 -0.33
CA GLY A 116 4.24 -2.46 -0.11
C GLY A 116 2.90 -1.73 -0.02
N LEU A 117 1.97 -2.03 -0.94
CA LEU A 117 0.64 -1.43 -0.95
C LEU A 117 -0.19 -1.85 0.28
N SER A 118 -0.13 -3.13 0.67
CA SER A 118 -0.77 -3.64 1.88
C SER A 118 -0.29 -2.93 3.14
N VAL A 119 1.03 -2.79 3.29
CA VAL A 119 1.62 -2.08 4.44
C VAL A 119 1.22 -0.62 4.41
N SER A 120 1.30 0.04 3.25
CA SER A 120 0.89 1.44 3.11
C SER A 120 -0.58 1.67 3.50
N THR A 121 -1.48 0.79 3.06
CA THR A 121 -2.91 0.94 3.34
C THR A 121 -3.30 0.52 4.76
N SER A 122 -2.82 -0.63 5.26
CA SER A 122 -3.22 -1.14 6.58
C SER A 122 -2.49 -0.44 7.72
N LEU A 123 -1.17 -0.27 7.59
CA LEU A 123 -0.32 0.21 8.67
C LEU A 123 -0.18 1.73 8.67
N TYR A 124 0.01 2.36 7.50
CA TYR A 124 0.22 3.81 7.43
C TYR A 124 -1.10 4.59 7.31
N ALA A 125 -2.03 4.14 6.46
CA ALA A 125 -3.33 4.77 6.32
C ALA A 125 -4.36 4.25 7.36
N GLY A 126 -4.03 3.21 8.11
CA GLY A 126 -4.93 2.62 9.11
C GLY A 126 -6.24 2.11 8.48
N MET A 127 -6.21 1.55 7.27
CA MET A 127 -7.39 1.07 6.52
C MET A 127 -7.34 -0.43 6.17
N PRO A 128 -7.18 -1.32 7.16
CA PRO A 128 -7.05 -2.76 6.95
C PRO A 128 -8.26 -3.40 6.25
N GLU A 129 -9.47 -2.88 6.44
CA GLU A 129 -10.66 -3.40 5.75
C GLU A 129 -10.56 -3.22 4.24
N LYS A 130 -10.03 -2.07 3.79
CA LYS A 130 -9.82 -1.78 2.37
C LYS A 130 -8.77 -2.72 1.79
N THR A 131 -7.64 -2.90 2.50
CA THR A 131 -6.60 -3.86 2.12
C THR A 131 -7.17 -5.26 1.92
N ILE A 132 -7.89 -5.79 2.91
CA ILE A 132 -8.46 -7.14 2.87
C ILE A 132 -9.43 -7.26 1.71
N SER A 133 -10.30 -6.27 1.51
CA SER A 133 -11.27 -6.25 0.40
C SER A 133 -10.58 -6.25 -0.97
N ILE A 134 -9.55 -5.44 -1.15
CA ILE A 134 -8.78 -5.36 -2.41
C ILE A 134 -8.10 -6.71 -2.68
N MET A 135 -7.40 -7.27 -1.69
CA MET A 135 -6.76 -8.57 -1.83
C MET A 135 -7.76 -9.69 -2.13
N GLU A 136 -8.90 -9.72 -1.43
CA GLU A 136 -9.95 -10.72 -1.64
C GLU A 136 -10.51 -10.66 -3.06
N ASN A 137 -10.72 -9.46 -3.60
CA ASN A 137 -11.18 -9.31 -4.97
C ASN A 137 -10.14 -9.79 -5.98
N ASN A 138 -8.87 -9.40 -5.79
CA ASN A 138 -7.80 -9.71 -6.73
C ASN A 138 -7.40 -11.20 -6.72
N LEU A 139 -7.46 -11.86 -5.56
CA LEU A 139 -7.23 -13.30 -5.43
C LEU A 139 -8.14 -14.16 -6.32
N LYS A 140 -9.33 -13.67 -6.71
CA LYS A 140 -10.24 -14.36 -7.65
C LYS A 140 -9.65 -14.51 -9.06
N SER A 141 -8.73 -13.64 -9.43
CA SER A 141 -8.05 -13.62 -10.75
C SER A 141 -6.72 -14.38 -10.75
N LEU A 142 -6.33 -14.95 -9.60
CA LEU A 142 -5.06 -15.62 -9.40
C LEU A 142 -5.24 -17.13 -9.22
N SER A 143 -4.14 -17.86 -9.35
CA SER A 143 -4.11 -19.30 -9.14
C SER A 143 -2.84 -19.69 -8.38
N PRO A 144 -2.77 -20.90 -7.80
CA PRO A 144 -1.61 -21.35 -7.04
C PRO A 144 -0.27 -21.20 -7.76
N ARG A 145 -0.25 -21.36 -9.09
CA ARG A 145 0.96 -21.35 -9.91
C ARG A 145 1.12 -20.15 -10.83
N LEU A 146 0.12 -19.26 -10.89
CA LEU A 146 0.15 -18.11 -11.80
C LEU A 146 -0.42 -16.85 -11.11
N PRO A 147 0.43 -15.82 -10.90
CA PRO A 147 1.88 -15.82 -11.04
C PRO A 147 2.60 -16.71 -10.00
N PRO A 148 3.89 -17.05 -10.19
CA PRO A 148 4.63 -17.82 -9.20
C PRO A 148 4.66 -17.14 -7.84
N ARG A 149 4.47 -17.89 -6.74
CA ARG A 149 4.48 -17.38 -5.36
C ARG A 149 3.26 -16.55 -4.93
N SER A 150 2.13 -16.62 -5.64
CA SER A 150 0.88 -15.95 -5.20
C SER A 150 0.37 -16.38 -3.82
N TYR A 151 0.87 -17.48 -3.25
CA TYR A 151 0.58 -17.89 -1.88
C TYR A 151 0.95 -16.84 -0.82
N TYR A 152 1.86 -15.90 -1.11
CA TYR A 152 2.19 -14.81 -0.19
C TYR A 152 1.04 -13.83 0.02
N ILE A 153 0.20 -13.61 -1.00
CA ILE A 153 -0.95 -12.69 -0.89
C ILE A 153 -1.93 -13.18 0.18
N TRP A 154 -2.17 -14.49 0.23
CA TRP A 154 -2.97 -15.11 1.29
C TRP A 154 -2.38 -14.90 2.68
N ARG A 155 -1.04 -14.89 2.81
CA ARG A 155 -0.38 -14.61 4.10
C ARG A 155 -0.53 -13.15 4.50
N TYR A 156 -0.41 -12.21 3.55
CA TYR A 156 -0.62 -10.79 3.83
C TYR A 156 -2.05 -10.53 4.29
N LYS A 157 -3.04 -11.05 3.53
CA LYS A 157 -4.46 -11.00 3.91
C LYS A 157 -4.72 -11.59 5.30
N GLY A 158 -4.19 -12.79 5.56
CA GLY A 158 -4.36 -13.46 6.86
C GLY A 158 -3.71 -12.71 8.02
N THR A 159 -2.60 -12.01 7.77
CA THR A 159 -1.95 -11.14 8.76
C THR A 159 -2.84 -9.97 9.13
N ASP A 160 -3.45 -9.31 8.14
CA ASP A 160 -4.34 -8.17 8.39
C ASP A 160 -5.66 -8.58 9.07
N GLU A 161 -6.24 -9.71 8.63
CA GLU A 161 -7.40 -10.32 9.27
C GLU A 161 -7.16 -10.63 10.74
N LEU A 162 -5.95 -11.07 11.09
CA LEU A 162 -5.59 -11.39 12.46
C LEU A 162 -5.28 -10.14 13.29
N LEU A 163 -4.30 -9.36 12.85
CA LEU A 163 -3.65 -8.34 13.67
C LEU A 163 -4.49 -7.06 13.78
N PHE A 164 -5.23 -6.70 12.72
CA PHE A 164 -6.09 -5.53 12.76
C PHE A 164 -7.53 -5.91 13.11
N MET A 165 -8.09 -6.88 12.37
CA MET A 165 -9.52 -7.24 12.52
C MET A 165 -9.80 -8.19 13.68
N GLY A 166 -8.78 -8.86 14.24
CA GLY A 166 -8.97 -9.85 15.31
C GLY A 166 -9.75 -11.10 14.89
N ASN A 167 -9.83 -11.37 13.58
CA ASN A 167 -10.61 -12.46 13.04
C ASN A 167 -9.73 -13.70 12.83
N ALA A 168 -9.48 -14.42 13.92
CA ALA A 168 -8.64 -15.61 13.92
C ALA A 168 -9.14 -16.70 12.96
N GLN A 169 -10.46 -16.86 12.80
CA GLN A 169 -11.05 -17.85 11.88
C GLN A 169 -10.75 -17.50 10.42
N LYS A 170 -10.98 -16.25 10.00
CA LYS A 170 -10.65 -15.83 8.64
C LYS A 170 -9.14 -15.91 8.38
N ALA A 171 -8.33 -15.45 9.33
CA ALA A 171 -6.88 -15.58 9.25
C ALA A 171 -6.44 -17.04 9.12
N SER A 172 -7.01 -17.95 9.91
CA SER A 172 -6.78 -19.39 9.80
C SER A 172 -7.09 -19.93 8.39
N GLN A 173 -8.20 -19.49 7.79
CA GLN A 173 -8.56 -19.86 6.42
C GLN A 173 -7.54 -19.32 5.41
N SER A 174 -7.15 -18.05 5.53
CA SER A 174 -6.16 -17.41 4.67
C SER A 174 -4.79 -18.12 4.76
N PHE A 175 -4.29 -18.42 5.97
CA PHE A 175 -3.04 -19.18 6.14
C PHE A 175 -3.15 -20.63 5.65
N SER A 176 -4.31 -21.28 5.81
CA SER A 176 -4.53 -22.61 5.23
C SER A 176 -4.44 -22.56 3.70
N GLN A 177 -5.03 -21.55 3.08
CA GLN A 177 -4.99 -21.38 1.64
C GLN A 177 -3.59 -21.03 1.11
N ALA A 178 -2.83 -20.23 1.87
CA ALA A 178 -1.42 -20.00 1.58
C ALA A 178 -0.63 -21.32 1.56
N ALA A 179 -0.81 -22.18 2.57
CA ALA A 179 -0.18 -23.49 2.60
C ALA A 179 -0.62 -24.37 1.42
N ASN A 180 -1.90 -24.39 1.09
CA ASN A 180 -2.42 -25.16 -0.04
C ASN A 180 -1.79 -24.70 -1.36
N TRP A 181 -1.70 -23.40 -1.60
CA TRP A 181 -1.10 -22.86 -2.82
C TRP A 181 0.41 -23.13 -2.87
N ALA A 182 1.12 -22.93 -1.76
CA ALA A 182 2.55 -23.22 -1.65
C ALA A 182 2.86 -24.72 -1.83
N SER A 183 1.95 -25.62 -1.42
CA SER A 183 2.14 -27.07 -1.59
C SER A 183 2.15 -27.54 -3.04
N THR A 184 1.79 -26.67 -3.99
CA THR A 184 1.92 -26.94 -5.42
C THR A 184 3.35 -26.79 -5.93
N TYR A 185 4.31 -26.37 -5.10
CA TYR A 185 5.71 -26.21 -5.43
C TYR A 185 6.58 -27.22 -4.66
N ASN A 186 7.82 -27.42 -5.13
CA ASN A 186 8.75 -28.40 -4.57
C ASN A 186 10.07 -27.78 -4.05
N ASP A 187 10.23 -26.45 -4.14
CA ASP A 187 11.42 -25.74 -3.66
C ASP A 187 11.38 -25.54 -2.12
N GLU A 188 12.55 -25.31 -1.51
CA GLU A 188 12.68 -25.19 -0.06
C GLU A 188 11.89 -24.01 0.53
N GLU A 189 11.80 -22.90 -0.20
CA GLU A 189 11.00 -21.74 0.23
C GLU A 189 9.53 -22.14 0.39
N SER A 190 8.96 -22.79 -0.62
CA SER A 190 7.57 -23.25 -0.59
C SER A 190 7.29 -24.25 0.53
N LYS A 191 8.20 -25.18 0.81
CA LYS A 191 8.08 -26.14 1.92
C LYS A 191 8.05 -25.44 3.27
N ASN A 192 8.90 -24.43 3.46
CA ASN A 192 8.89 -23.60 4.66
C ASN A 192 7.56 -22.86 4.82
N VAL A 193 7.04 -22.28 3.74
CA VAL A 193 5.75 -21.57 3.74
C VAL A 193 4.60 -22.53 4.07
N VAL A 194 4.60 -23.75 3.51
CA VAL A 194 3.61 -24.80 3.85
C VAL A 194 3.65 -25.09 5.35
N SER A 195 4.84 -25.35 5.89
CA SER A 195 5.02 -25.71 7.30
C SER A 195 4.50 -24.61 8.23
N ILE A 196 5.02 -23.39 8.06
CA ILE A 196 4.69 -22.25 8.92
C ILE A 196 3.20 -21.89 8.80
N SER A 197 2.66 -21.83 7.58
CA SER A 197 1.27 -21.42 7.39
C SER A 197 0.28 -22.47 7.90
N ARG A 198 0.58 -23.77 7.81
CA ARG A 198 -0.25 -24.82 8.44
C ARG A 198 -0.23 -24.75 9.96
N GLN A 199 0.95 -24.54 10.55
CA GLN A 199 1.08 -24.39 11.99
C GLN A 199 0.29 -23.18 12.50
N THR A 200 0.42 -22.04 11.82
CA THR A 200 -0.33 -20.83 12.14
C THR A 200 -1.83 -21.06 11.99
N ALA A 201 -2.30 -21.67 10.89
CA ALA A 201 -3.72 -21.99 10.72
C ALA A 201 -4.24 -22.93 11.82
N ALA A 202 -3.51 -23.99 12.16
CA ALA A 202 -3.90 -24.92 13.22
C ALA A 202 -3.97 -24.23 14.59
N PHE A 203 -3.02 -23.34 14.90
CA PHE A 203 -3.07 -22.52 16.09
C PHE A 203 -4.32 -21.63 16.09
N LEU A 204 -4.52 -20.84 15.04
CA LEU A 204 -5.64 -19.90 14.89
C LEU A 204 -7.03 -20.57 14.84
N SER A 205 -7.11 -21.83 14.42
CA SER A 205 -8.38 -22.59 14.39
C SER A 205 -8.98 -22.81 15.78
N LYS A 206 -8.16 -22.76 16.83
CA LYS A 206 -8.59 -22.82 18.24
C LYS A 206 -9.04 -21.44 18.77
N ASN A 207 -9.21 -20.47 17.87
CA ASN A 207 -9.55 -19.08 18.14
C ASN A 207 -8.61 -18.29 19.07
N PRO A 208 -7.27 -18.45 19.04
CA PRO A 208 -6.38 -17.53 19.73
C PRO A 208 -6.37 -16.18 18.98
N ALA A 209 -7.04 -15.19 19.55
CA ALA A 209 -6.92 -13.80 19.15
C ALA A 209 -6.36 -13.01 20.34
N SER A 210 -5.09 -12.61 20.27
CA SER A 210 -4.44 -11.85 21.35
C SER A 210 -4.83 -10.37 21.24
N LYS A 211 -5.50 -9.84 22.26
CA LYS A 211 -5.77 -8.40 22.36
C LYS A 211 -4.46 -7.63 22.47
N ALA A 212 -3.48 -8.16 23.21
CA ALA A 212 -2.16 -7.55 23.35
C ALA A 212 -1.47 -7.38 21.98
N ALA A 213 -1.49 -8.42 21.13
CA ALA A 213 -0.93 -8.33 19.78
C ALA A 213 -1.64 -7.27 18.93
N ARG A 214 -2.97 -7.19 19.00
CA ARG A 214 -3.74 -6.19 18.25
C ARG A 214 -3.49 -4.76 18.75
N VAL A 215 -3.38 -4.56 20.06
CA VAL A 215 -2.99 -3.27 20.64
C VAL A 215 -1.60 -2.87 20.16
N ALA A 216 -0.64 -3.80 20.14
CA ALA A 216 0.68 -3.54 19.59
C ALA A 216 0.61 -3.14 18.10
N THR A 217 -0.20 -3.83 17.29
CA THR A 217 -0.42 -3.49 15.88
C THR A 217 -1.00 -2.08 15.70
N TRP A 218 -2.09 -1.73 16.41
CA TRP A 218 -2.66 -0.38 16.32
C TRP A 218 -1.75 0.69 16.92
N THR A 219 -0.88 0.32 17.87
CA THR A 219 0.19 1.20 18.36
C THR A 219 1.19 1.52 17.26
N MET A 220 1.55 0.54 16.43
CA MET A 220 2.42 0.81 15.27
C MET A 220 1.76 1.78 14.28
N VAL A 221 0.44 1.68 14.06
CA VAL A 221 -0.30 2.68 13.27
C VAL A 221 -0.16 4.05 13.93
N LEU A 222 -0.44 4.15 15.24
CA LEU A 222 -0.40 5.40 16.00
C LEU A 222 0.99 6.06 16.02
N GLN A 223 2.05 5.26 15.87
CA GLN A 223 3.45 5.73 15.80
C GLN A 223 3.86 6.23 14.42
N ASN A 224 3.08 5.94 13.37
CA ASN A 224 3.33 6.48 12.05
C ASN A 224 2.97 7.97 11.96
N LYS A 225 3.29 8.56 10.82
CA LYS A 225 2.94 9.93 10.47
C LYS A 225 1.50 9.93 9.99
N LEU A 226 0.61 10.45 10.84
CA LEU A 226 -0.83 10.29 10.67
C LEU A 226 -1.51 11.63 10.42
N ASP A 227 -2.49 11.61 9.53
CA ASP A 227 -3.56 12.59 9.56
C ASP A 227 -4.45 12.39 10.81
N GLU A 228 -5.20 13.43 11.14
CA GLU A 228 -6.04 13.46 12.34
C GLU A 228 -7.09 12.32 12.35
N LYS A 229 -7.63 11.94 11.19
CA LYS A 229 -8.65 10.88 11.10
C LYS A 229 -8.02 9.52 11.40
N THR A 230 -6.85 9.23 10.84
CA THR A 230 -6.14 7.97 11.10
C THR A 230 -5.68 7.88 12.57
N GLN A 231 -5.21 8.98 13.14
CA GLN A 231 -4.85 9.03 14.57
C GLN A 231 -6.04 8.73 15.48
N LYS A 232 -7.18 9.42 15.27
CA LYS A 232 -8.41 9.19 16.04
C LYS A 232 -8.89 7.75 15.92
N ARG A 233 -8.78 7.16 14.73
CA ARG A 233 -9.11 5.77 14.50
C ARG A 233 -8.22 4.83 15.32
N ALA A 234 -6.90 4.96 15.21
CA ALA A 234 -5.97 4.09 15.93
C ALA A 234 -6.18 4.17 17.46
N ILE A 235 -6.40 5.38 17.99
CA ILE A 235 -6.75 5.61 19.40
C ILE A 235 -8.00 4.81 19.79
N LYS A 236 -9.08 4.97 19.02
CA LYS A 236 -10.35 4.27 19.27
C LYS A 236 -10.18 2.76 19.28
N GLU A 237 -9.41 2.20 18.35
CA GLU A 237 -9.16 0.76 18.27
C GLU A 237 -8.34 0.26 19.46
N ILE A 238 -7.30 0.99 19.88
CA ILE A 238 -6.49 0.66 21.07
C ILE A 238 -7.37 0.63 22.33
N GLU A 239 -8.18 1.66 22.54
CA GLU A 239 -9.06 1.78 23.70
C GLU A 239 -10.14 0.68 23.70
N ALA A 240 -10.72 0.37 22.53
CA ALA A 240 -11.69 -0.71 22.38
C ALA A 240 -11.13 -2.09 22.71
N LEU A 241 -9.81 -2.27 22.60
CA LEU A 241 -9.09 -3.49 22.96
C LEU A 241 -8.65 -3.52 24.43
N GLY A 242 -8.98 -2.48 25.22
CA GLY A 242 -8.58 -2.34 26.61
C GLY A 242 -7.16 -1.80 26.80
N GLY A 243 -6.52 -1.33 25.73
CA GLY A 243 -5.26 -0.61 25.82
C GLY A 243 -5.47 0.80 26.39
N GLN A 244 -4.52 1.29 27.17
CA GLN A 244 -4.58 2.64 27.75
C GLN A 244 -3.54 3.55 27.12
N LEU A 245 -3.97 4.76 26.75
CA LEU A 245 -3.11 5.77 26.15
C LEU A 245 -2.63 6.77 27.20
N ILE A 246 -1.32 7.00 27.22
CA ILE A 246 -0.68 7.97 28.09
C ILE A 246 -0.06 9.03 27.18
N LYS A 247 -0.69 10.21 27.10
CA LYS A 247 -0.14 11.32 26.33
C LYS A 247 1.12 11.85 27.02
N ARG A 248 2.24 11.86 26.30
CA ARG A 248 3.52 12.37 26.79
C ARG A 248 3.63 13.89 26.55
N PRO A 249 4.53 14.58 27.28
CA PRO A 249 4.75 16.03 27.12
C PRO A 249 5.17 16.46 25.71
N ASP A 250 5.82 15.57 24.95
CA ASP A 250 6.24 15.80 23.56
C ASP A 250 5.10 15.63 22.53
N GLY A 251 3.88 15.32 22.99
CA GLY A 251 2.72 15.09 22.15
C GLY A 251 2.59 13.65 21.62
N SER A 252 3.57 12.77 21.86
CA SER A 252 3.49 11.35 21.53
C SER A 252 2.58 10.59 22.51
N TYR A 253 2.17 9.38 22.12
CA TYR A 253 1.41 8.47 22.99
C TYR A 253 2.29 7.32 23.47
N GLY A 254 2.28 7.09 24.78
CA GLY A 254 2.62 5.79 25.36
C GLY A 254 1.38 4.90 25.38
N VAL A 255 1.57 3.59 25.22
CA VAL A 255 0.47 2.62 25.23
C VAL A 255 0.77 1.56 26.28
N THR A 256 -0.20 1.29 27.14
CA THR A 256 -0.17 0.16 28.08
C THR A 256 -1.06 -0.94 27.52
N LEU A 257 -0.53 -2.17 27.49
CA LEU A 257 -1.26 -3.35 27.03
C LEU A 257 -2.38 -3.73 28.01
N PRO A 258 -3.46 -4.38 27.54
CA PRO A 258 -4.51 -4.88 28.41
C PRO A 258 -3.96 -5.94 29.37
N GLU A 259 -4.53 -6.02 30.58
CA GLU A 259 -4.08 -6.97 31.62
C GLU A 259 -4.36 -8.44 31.27
N GLN A 260 -5.32 -8.69 30.36
CA GLN A 260 -5.74 -10.04 29.95
C GLN A 260 -6.08 -10.08 28.44
N ASP A 261 -5.79 -11.22 27.80
CA ASP A 261 -6.22 -11.54 26.44
C ASP A 261 -7.69 -12.00 26.40
#